data_AF-A0A836CCD1-F1
#
_entry.id   AF-A0A836CCD1-F1
#
_cell.length_a   1.000
_cell.length_b   1.000
_cell.length_c   1.000
_cell.angle_alpha   90.00
_cell.angle_beta   90.00
_cell.angle_gamma   90.00
#
_symmetry.space_group_name_H-M   'P 1'
#
loop_
_entity.id
_entity.type
_entity.pdbx_description
1 polymer ?
#
loop_
_entity_poly.entity_id
_entity_poly.type
_entity_poly.pdbx_seq_one_letter_code
_entity_poly.pdbx_strand_id
1 'polypeptide(L)'
;MVELGGGGASERADAEEDEAGGGVSAAARATGASAQPAPRFYFQISESSAATPLSIEENDARAVMELVDRTGLARAEPQRICGALLRAADAEGALSKRAFDQCMQVLALGAQLKAQERTRCAVLLSSIYYAFDRGNDGRVDALELATGFSILCGGNKSSKLVYAWDLLADADGALTRRGLWRYMRSFLTVLMALSSASGTLTAKELTRAVDDSAVWVSARVFADLRAADAATRITFTDLADWYTEGLERSAAPGFMTSPWLELLDMSKWGAALGGA
;
A
#
# COMPACT_ATOMS: atom_id res chain seq x y z
N MET A 1 56.95 44.80 -55.47
CA MET A 1 56.83 43.41 -54.99
C MET A 1 55.62 43.36 -54.08
N VAL A 2 54.76 42.39 -54.34
CA VAL A 2 53.34 42.18 -53.99
C VAL A 2 53.05 42.04 -52.48
N GLU A 3 51.90 42.61 -52.06
CA GLU A 3 50.91 42.27 -50.99
C GLU A 3 51.35 41.92 -49.54
N LEU A 4 50.82 42.58 -48.48
CA LEU A 4 49.46 42.63 -47.87
C LEU A 4 49.05 41.35 -47.10
N GLY A 5 48.68 41.51 -45.81
CA GLY A 5 47.83 40.54 -45.11
C GLY A 5 47.79 40.61 -43.57
N GLY A 6 46.64 41.03 -43.03
CA GLY A 6 46.11 40.68 -41.70
C GLY A 6 46.46 41.65 -40.55
N GLY A 7 45.54 42.23 -39.77
CA GLY A 7 44.12 41.94 -39.54
C GLY A 7 43.87 41.75 -38.03
N GLY A 8 43.06 42.62 -37.41
CA GLY A 8 42.48 42.40 -36.08
C GLY A 8 42.58 43.56 -35.08
N ALA A 9 41.60 44.46 -35.08
CA ALA A 9 41.28 45.41 -34.01
C ALA A 9 39.86 45.04 -33.50
N SER A 10 39.64 44.77 -32.22
CA SER A 10 39.41 45.70 -31.09
C SER A 10 37.92 46.04 -30.86
N GLU A 11 37.42 45.52 -29.73
CA GLU A 11 36.46 46.05 -28.73
C GLU A 11 35.27 46.98 -29.08
N ARG A 12 34.09 46.58 -28.53
CA ARG A 12 33.00 47.36 -27.87
C ARG A 12 32.18 48.32 -28.79
N ALA A 13 30.90 48.66 -28.61
CA ALA A 13 29.90 48.55 -27.55
C ALA A 13 28.47 48.67 -28.17
N ASP A 14 27.46 48.68 -27.29
CA ASP A 14 26.12 49.32 -27.44
C ASP A 14 24.98 48.54 -28.09
N ALA A 15 23.96 48.22 -27.27
CA ALA A 15 22.54 48.48 -27.57
C ALA A 15 21.67 48.19 -26.31
N GLU A 16 21.11 49.24 -25.73
CA GLU A 16 19.89 49.21 -24.92
C GLU A 16 18.64 49.40 -25.81
N GLU A 17 17.47 49.14 -25.20
CA GLU A 17 16.10 49.58 -25.51
C GLU A 17 15.09 48.58 -26.14
N ASP A 18 14.13 48.25 -25.26
CA ASP A 18 12.66 48.39 -25.37
C ASP A 18 11.74 47.42 -26.13
N GLU A 19 10.90 46.80 -25.27
CA GLU A 19 9.43 46.67 -25.29
C GLU A 19 8.63 46.27 -26.54
N ALA A 20 7.78 45.25 -26.28
CA ALA A 20 6.38 45.11 -26.66
C ALA A 20 6.00 44.88 -28.14
N GLY A 21 5.55 43.65 -28.42
CA GLY A 21 4.70 43.31 -29.56
C GLY A 21 3.75 42.15 -29.19
N GLY A 22 2.45 42.44 -29.15
CA GLY A 22 1.39 41.50 -28.77
C GLY A 22 0.80 40.65 -29.92
N GLY A 23 -0.03 39.67 -29.52
CA GLY A 23 -0.91 38.84 -30.36
C GLY A 23 -0.20 37.65 -31.00
N VAL A 24 -0.67 36.40 -30.95
CA VAL A 24 -2.04 35.94 -31.22
C VAL A 24 -2.28 34.57 -30.55
N SER A 25 -3.49 34.46 -29.96
CA SER A 25 -4.29 33.26 -29.68
C SER A 25 -3.81 31.93 -30.30
N ALA A 26 -3.59 30.94 -29.43
CA ALA A 26 -3.80 29.53 -29.76
C ALA A 26 -4.68 28.91 -28.67
N ALA A 27 -5.98 28.95 -28.92
CA ALA A 27 -6.97 28.15 -28.20
C ALA A 27 -6.61 26.66 -28.34
N ALA A 28 -5.92 26.10 -27.34
CA ALA A 28 -5.78 24.67 -27.20
C ALA A 28 -7.09 24.13 -26.63
N ARG A 29 -7.87 23.51 -27.52
CA ARG A 29 -9.06 22.72 -27.25
C ARG A 29 -8.81 21.77 -26.07
N ALA A 30 -9.35 22.10 -24.90
CA ALA A 30 -9.60 21.12 -23.87
C ALA A 30 -10.80 20.29 -24.32
N THR A 31 -10.52 19.21 -25.05
CA THR A 31 -11.48 18.13 -25.27
C THR A 31 -11.96 17.66 -23.90
N GLY A 32 -13.27 17.60 -23.72
CA GLY A 32 -13.90 17.12 -22.49
C GLY A 32 -13.51 15.69 -22.18
N ALA A 33 -12.41 15.53 -21.46
CA ALA A 33 -12.22 14.38 -20.59
C ALA A 33 -13.22 14.58 -19.46
N SER A 34 -14.19 13.68 -19.33
CA SER A 34 -14.95 13.58 -18.09
C SER A 34 -13.93 13.46 -16.96
N ALA A 35 -13.77 14.51 -16.14
CA ALA A 35 -12.84 14.47 -15.03
C ALA A 35 -13.29 13.31 -14.13
N GLN A 36 -12.51 12.23 -14.13
CA GLN A 36 -12.76 11.15 -13.18
C GLN A 36 -12.69 11.75 -11.78
N PRO A 37 -13.66 11.42 -10.90
CA PRO A 37 -13.65 11.95 -9.54
C PRO A 37 -12.33 11.58 -8.86
N ALA A 38 -11.77 12.53 -8.10
CA ALA A 38 -10.52 12.31 -7.38
C ALA A 38 -10.65 11.09 -6.44
N PRO A 39 -9.59 10.26 -6.32
CA PRO A 39 -9.61 9.11 -5.42
C PRO A 39 -9.81 9.55 -3.97
N ARG A 40 -10.43 8.69 -3.15
CA ARG A 40 -10.65 8.94 -1.72
C ARG A 40 -9.36 8.85 -0.94
N PHE A 41 -8.46 7.97 -1.37
CA PHE A 41 -7.11 7.87 -0.86
C PHE A 41 -6.11 7.75 -2.00
N TYR A 42 -5.01 8.47 -1.89
CA TYR A 42 -3.90 8.41 -2.85
C TYR A 42 -2.58 8.48 -2.09
N PHE A 43 -1.75 7.46 -2.24
CA PHE A 43 -0.45 7.39 -1.58
C PHE A 43 0.63 6.99 -2.58
N GLN A 44 1.71 7.76 -2.60
CA GLN A 44 2.95 7.30 -3.19
C GLN A 44 3.58 6.28 -2.22
N ILE A 45 3.74 5.05 -2.67
CA ILE A 45 4.21 3.93 -1.83
C ILE A 45 5.67 3.56 -2.08
N SER A 46 6.38 4.32 -2.91
CA SER A 46 7.79 4.13 -3.25
C SER A 46 8.47 5.48 -3.48
N GLU A 47 9.79 5.53 -3.35
CA GLU A 47 10.60 6.71 -3.67
C GLU A 47 10.51 7.11 -5.15
N SER A 48 10.33 6.14 -6.04
CA SER A 48 10.23 6.43 -7.47
C SER A 48 8.85 7.00 -7.80
N SER A 49 8.80 8.19 -8.38
CA SER A 49 7.56 8.80 -8.88
C SER A 49 6.90 8.02 -10.04
N ALA A 50 7.63 7.11 -10.67
CA ALA A 50 7.11 6.21 -11.71
C ALA A 50 6.53 4.91 -11.14
N ALA A 51 6.68 4.65 -9.84
CA ALA A 51 6.09 3.48 -9.20
C ALA A 51 4.57 3.59 -9.16
N THR A 52 3.90 2.44 -9.23
CA THR A 52 2.45 2.36 -9.08
C THR A 52 2.03 2.88 -7.70
N PRO A 53 1.18 3.91 -7.61
CA PRO A 53 0.66 4.39 -6.34
C PRO A 53 -0.42 3.45 -5.77
N LEU A 54 -0.70 3.59 -4.48
CA LEU A 54 -1.94 3.06 -3.89
C LEU A 54 -3.03 4.13 -4.08
N SER A 55 -4.01 3.84 -4.95
CA SER A 55 -5.14 4.72 -5.22
C SER A 55 -6.44 3.98 -4.97
N ILE A 56 -7.23 4.44 -3.99
CA ILE A 56 -8.52 3.85 -3.63
C ILE A 56 -9.62 4.83 -4.02
N GLU A 57 -10.47 4.42 -4.94
CA GLU A 57 -11.59 5.21 -5.41
C GLU A 57 -12.78 5.14 -4.44
N GLU A 58 -13.80 5.97 -4.67
CA GLU A 58 -15.02 5.91 -3.86
C GLU A 58 -15.74 4.55 -3.98
N ASN A 59 -15.76 3.96 -5.17
CA ASN A 59 -16.38 2.66 -5.39
C ASN A 59 -15.63 1.54 -4.65
N ASP A 60 -14.30 1.58 -4.64
CA ASP A 60 -13.46 0.65 -3.88
C ASP A 60 -13.77 0.76 -2.39
N ALA A 61 -13.71 1.97 -1.83
CA ALA A 61 -13.97 2.21 -0.43
C ALA A 61 -15.39 1.77 -0.03
N ARG A 62 -16.39 2.04 -0.87
CA ARG A 62 -17.78 1.60 -0.66
C ARG A 62 -17.89 0.07 -0.68
N ALA A 63 -17.22 -0.59 -1.62
CA ALA A 63 -17.23 -2.05 -1.73
C ALA A 63 -16.56 -2.72 -0.53
N VAL A 64 -15.46 -2.16 -0.03
CA VAL A 64 -14.80 -2.61 1.21
C VAL A 64 -15.70 -2.42 2.42
N MET A 65 -16.34 -1.25 2.56
CA MET A 65 -17.27 -1.00 3.68
C MET A 65 -18.48 -1.94 3.63
N GLU A 66 -19.08 -2.15 2.46
CA GLU A 66 -20.15 -3.14 2.27
C GLU A 66 -19.66 -4.55 2.65
N LEU A 67 -18.47 -4.96 2.20
CA LEU A 67 -17.89 -6.25 2.57
C LEU A 67 -17.81 -6.40 4.09
N VAL A 68 -17.16 -5.48 4.80
CA VAL A 68 -16.92 -5.64 6.24
C VAL A 68 -18.19 -5.52 7.08
N ASP A 69 -19.16 -4.69 6.66
CA ASP A 69 -20.44 -4.54 7.34
C ASP A 69 -21.33 -5.77 7.17
N ARG A 70 -21.40 -6.31 5.95
CA ARG A 70 -22.26 -7.46 5.63
C ARG A 70 -21.70 -8.77 6.17
N THR A 71 -20.39 -8.87 6.24
CA THR A 71 -19.71 -10.06 6.78
C THR A 71 -19.48 -10.01 8.29
N GLY A 72 -19.58 -8.83 8.89
CA GLY A 72 -19.25 -8.60 10.30
C GLY A 72 -17.75 -8.60 10.59
N LEU A 73 -16.88 -8.62 9.56
CA LEU A 73 -15.43 -8.64 9.75
C LEU A 73 -14.94 -7.44 10.56
N ALA A 74 -15.44 -6.22 10.29
CA ALA A 74 -15.05 -5.01 11.04
C ALA A 74 -15.43 -5.05 12.53
N ARG A 75 -16.26 -6.02 12.96
CA ARG A 75 -16.63 -6.24 14.36
C ARG A 75 -15.95 -7.47 14.97
N ALA A 76 -15.31 -8.30 14.15
CA ALA A 76 -14.63 -9.49 14.59
C ALA A 76 -13.21 -9.16 15.06
N GLU A 77 -12.78 -9.78 16.16
CA GLU A 77 -11.39 -9.65 16.61
C GLU A 77 -10.42 -10.32 15.62
N PRO A 78 -9.27 -9.70 15.32
CA PRO A 78 -8.25 -10.28 14.44
C PRO A 78 -7.88 -11.72 14.82
N GLN A 79 -7.72 -12.00 16.13
CA GLN A 79 -7.38 -13.30 16.70
C GLN A 79 -8.31 -14.41 16.20
N ARG A 80 -9.62 -14.13 16.13
CA ARG A 80 -10.62 -15.11 15.69
C ARG A 80 -10.46 -15.43 14.20
N ILE A 81 -10.33 -14.40 13.38
CA ILE A 81 -10.32 -14.53 11.92
C ILE A 81 -8.97 -15.08 11.44
N CYS A 82 -7.88 -14.41 11.82
CA CYS A 82 -6.52 -14.83 11.51
C CYS A 82 -6.22 -16.22 12.09
N GLY A 83 -6.62 -16.50 13.34
CA GLY A 83 -6.44 -17.82 13.93
C GLY A 83 -7.17 -18.94 13.17
N ALA A 84 -8.32 -18.65 12.56
CA ALA A 84 -9.02 -19.62 11.72
C ALA A 84 -8.31 -19.84 10.38
N LEU A 85 -7.77 -18.80 9.75
CA LEU A 85 -6.92 -18.93 8.56
C LEU A 85 -5.67 -19.78 8.85
N LEU A 86 -4.99 -19.50 9.95
CA LEU A 86 -3.78 -20.23 10.37
C LEU A 86 -4.06 -21.70 10.67
N ARG A 87 -5.18 -22.02 11.35
CA ARG A 87 -5.58 -23.42 11.62
C ARG A 87 -5.99 -24.19 10.37
N ALA A 88 -6.35 -23.50 9.30
CA ALA A 88 -6.74 -24.12 8.04
C ALA A 88 -5.56 -24.35 7.09
N ALA A 89 -4.36 -23.87 7.44
CA ALA A 89 -3.13 -24.14 6.72
C ALA A 89 -2.71 -25.61 6.84
N ASP A 90 -1.96 -26.09 5.86
CA ASP A 90 -1.35 -27.41 5.91
C ASP A 90 -0.09 -27.44 6.79
N ALA A 91 0.60 -28.58 6.83
CA ALA A 91 1.77 -28.79 7.67
C ALA A 91 2.96 -27.88 7.29
N GLU A 92 2.98 -27.39 6.06
CA GLU A 92 3.99 -26.47 5.54
C GLU A 92 3.61 -24.99 5.78
N GLY A 93 2.47 -24.72 6.41
CA GLY A 93 1.96 -23.37 6.64
C GLY A 93 1.32 -22.74 5.40
N ALA A 94 1.01 -23.53 4.37
CA ALA A 94 0.35 -23.06 3.17
C ALA A 94 -1.17 -23.20 3.28
N LEU A 95 -1.90 -22.16 2.90
CA LEU A 95 -3.35 -22.16 2.79
C LEU A 95 -3.76 -22.35 1.33
N SER A 96 -4.65 -23.31 1.07
CA SER A 96 -5.24 -23.50 -0.26
C SER A 96 -6.48 -22.63 -0.47
N LYS A 97 -6.85 -22.37 -1.72
CA LYS A 97 -8.06 -21.59 -2.05
C LYS A 97 -9.32 -22.22 -1.47
N ARG A 98 -9.40 -23.54 -1.51
CA ARG A 98 -10.53 -24.30 -0.92
C ARG A 98 -10.63 -24.09 0.59
N ALA A 99 -9.50 -24.17 1.29
CA ALA A 99 -9.47 -23.97 2.74
C ALA A 99 -9.82 -22.52 3.11
N PHE A 100 -9.30 -21.55 2.36
CA PHE A 100 -9.66 -20.14 2.49
C PHE A 100 -11.18 -19.91 2.32
N ASP A 101 -11.77 -20.46 1.26
CA ASP A 101 -13.22 -20.31 0.99
C ASP A 101 -14.08 -20.91 2.09
N GLN A 102 -13.66 -22.05 2.66
CA GLN A 102 -14.34 -22.66 3.81
C GLN A 102 -14.27 -21.75 5.04
N CYS A 103 -13.10 -21.16 5.34
CA CYS A 103 -12.97 -20.18 6.42
C CYS A 103 -13.89 -18.97 6.20
N MET A 104 -13.94 -18.42 4.99
CA MET A 104 -14.80 -17.28 4.68
C MET A 104 -16.29 -17.62 4.81
N GLN A 105 -16.70 -18.83 4.42
CA GLN A 105 -18.08 -19.28 4.60
C GLN A 105 -18.49 -19.37 6.08
N VAL A 106 -17.61 -19.89 6.93
CA VAL A 106 -17.89 -20.06 8.37
C VAL A 106 -17.83 -18.74 9.13
N LEU A 107 -16.88 -17.86 8.79
CA LEU A 107 -16.57 -16.65 9.58
C LEU A 107 -17.32 -15.41 9.10
N ALA A 108 -17.45 -15.25 7.78
CA ALA A 108 -17.88 -14.01 7.14
C ALA A 108 -19.28 -14.13 6.52
N LEU A 109 -19.87 -15.32 6.39
CA LEU A 109 -21.14 -15.52 5.69
C LEU A 109 -22.25 -16.14 6.55
N GLY A 110 -22.17 -15.97 7.88
CA GLY A 110 -23.20 -16.39 8.83
C GLY A 110 -24.50 -15.58 8.78
N ALA A 111 -24.51 -14.45 8.06
CA ALA A 111 -25.71 -13.66 7.79
C ALA A 111 -26.46 -14.21 6.55
N GLN A 112 -27.80 -14.10 6.56
CA GLN A 112 -28.61 -14.37 5.38
C GLN A 112 -28.40 -13.28 4.30
N LEU A 113 -27.24 -13.33 3.63
CA LEU A 113 -26.95 -12.49 2.47
C LEU A 113 -27.72 -13.00 1.25
N LYS A 114 -28.26 -12.07 0.46
CA LYS A 114 -28.83 -12.38 -0.85
C LYS A 114 -27.73 -12.92 -1.76
N ALA A 115 -28.11 -13.72 -2.75
CA ALA A 115 -27.15 -14.37 -3.66
C ALA A 115 -26.16 -13.38 -4.31
N GLN A 116 -26.65 -12.22 -4.77
CA GLN A 116 -25.81 -11.20 -5.40
C GLN A 116 -24.78 -10.58 -4.44
N GLU A 117 -25.18 -10.30 -3.20
CA GLU A 117 -24.30 -9.72 -2.17
C GLU A 117 -23.20 -10.72 -1.77
N ARG A 118 -23.58 -11.99 -1.64
CA ARG A 118 -22.64 -13.10 -1.39
C ARG A 118 -21.59 -13.20 -2.50
N THR A 119 -22.01 -13.11 -3.76
CA THR A 119 -21.08 -13.14 -4.90
C THR A 119 -20.11 -11.97 -4.86
N ARG A 120 -20.57 -10.74 -4.60
CA ARG A 120 -19.69 -9.57 -4.49
C ARG A 120 -18.66 -9.70 -3.38
N CYS A 121 -19.10 -10.12 -2.18
CA CYS A 121 -18.19 -10.35 -1.06
C CYS A 121 -17.16 -11.44 -1.39
N ALA A 122 -17.60 -12.55 -2.00
CA ALA A 122 -16.72 -13.64 -2.39
C ALA A 122 -15.68 -13.23 -3.44
N VAL A 123 -16.04 -12.32 -4.36
CA VAL A 123 -15.10 -11.76 -5.36
C VAL A 123 -13.99 -10.96 -4.68
N LEU A 124 -14.31 -10.03 -3.77
CA LEU A 124 -13.31 -9.23 -3.06
C LEU A 124 -12.43 -10.09 -2.14
N LEU A 125 -13.03 -11.05 -1.43
CA LEU A 125 -12.25 -11.97 -0.59
C LEU A 125 -11.32 -12.85 -1.45
N SER A 126 -11.78 -13.27 -2.63
CA SER A 126 -10.94 -14.02 -3.57
C SER A 126 -9.84 -13.16 -4.19
N SER A 127 -10.07 -11.88 -4.48
CA SER A 127 -9.03 -10.98 -5.01
C SER A 127 -7.88 -10.84 -4.02
N ILE A 128 -8.19 -10.75 -2.71
CA ILE A 128 -7.17 -10.79 -1.65
C ILE A 128 -6.38 -12.09 -1.73
N TYR A 129 -7.04 -13.25 -1.73
CA TYR A 129 -6.33 -14.53 -1.81
C TYR A 129 -5.38 -14.59 -3.01
N TYR A 130 -5.87 -14.27 -4.21
CA TYR A 130 -5.06 -14.35 -5.43
C TYR A 130 -3.93 -13.31 -5.46
N ALA A 131 -4.04 -12.20 -4.74
CA ALA A 131 -2.93 -11.26 -4.58
C ALA A 131 -1.76 -11.84 -3.76
N PHE A 132 -2.02 -12.83 -2.89
CA PHE A 132 -0.99 -13.58 -2.18
C PHE A 132 -0.49 -14.83 -2.95
N ASP A 133 -1.26 -15.34 -3.93
CA ASP A 133 -0.89 -16.50 -4.78
C ASP A 133 0.09 -16.10 -5.89
N ARG A 134 1.30 -15.72 -5.45
CA ARG A 134 2.35 -15.20 -6.34
C ARG A 134 2.98 -16.27 -7.22
N GLY A 135 2.94 -17.52 -6.76
CA GLY A 135 3.39 -18.67 -7.53
C GLY A 135 2.37 -19.11 -8.58
N ASN A 136 1.12 -18.66 -8.46
CA ASN A 136 -0.02 -19.13 -9.26
C ASN A 136 -0.13 -20.67 -9.22
N ASP A 137 0.11 -21.24 -8.04
CA ASP A 137 0.03 -22.67 -7.75
C ASP A 137 -1.17 -23.01 -6.83
N GLY A 138 -1.98 -22.00 -6.50
CA GLY A 138 -3.15 -22.16 -5.65
C GLY A 138 -2.80 -22.33 -4.17
N ARG A 139 -1.60 -21.93 -3.74
CA ARG A 139 -1.13 -21.99 -2.36
C ARG A 139 -0.58 -20.62 -1.92
N VAL A 140 -0.96 -20.19 -0.72
CA VAL A 140 -0.47 -18.92 -0.13
C VAL A 140 0.10 -19.14 1.25
N ASP A 141 1.09 -18.33 1.65
CA ASP A 141 1.59 -18.32 3.02
C ASP A 141 0.47 -17.85 3.96
N ALA A 142 0.01 -18.76 4.84
CA ALA A 142 -1.13 -18.49 5.71
C ALA A 142 -0.83 -17.37 6.72
N LEU A 143 0.44 -17.23 7.13
CA LEU A 143 0.87 -16.24 8.11
C LEU A 143 0.83 -14.84 7.52
N GLU A 144 1.36 -14.68 6.30
CA GLU A 144 1.33 -13.39 5.58
C GLU A 144 -0.11 -13.00 5.21
N LEU A 145 -0.90 -13.95 4.70
CA LEU A 145 -2.31 -13.70 4.43
C LEU A 145 -3.03 -13.27 5.70
N ALA A 146 -2.89 -14.00 6.82
CA ALA A 146 -3.53 -13.66 8.08
C ALA A 146 -3.10 -12.28 8.60
N THR A 147 -1.82 -11.95 8.48
CA THR A 147 -1.25 -10.63 8.83
C THR A 147 -1.96 -9.53 8.06
N GLY A 148 -2.02 -9.62 6.72
CA GLY A 148 -2.68 -8.62 5.88
C GLY A 148 -4.19 -8.56 6.11
N PHE A 149 -4.84 -9.72 6.23
CA PHE A 149 -6.29 -9.84 6.37
C PHE A 149 -6.82 -9.18 7.65
N SER A 150 -5.96 -9.01 8.67
CA SER A 150 -6.30 -8.30 9.90
C SER A 150 -6.78 -6.85 9.69
N ILE A 151 -6.46 -6.22 8.55
CA ILE A 151 -7.00 -4.89 8.15
C ILE A 151 -8.52 -4.88 8.21
N LEU A 152 -9.17 -5.92 7.69
CA LEU A 152 -10.63 -6.02 7.60
C LEU A 152 -11.31 -6.27 8.95
N CYS A 153 -10.53 -6.59 9.98
CA CYS A 153 -11.04 -6.93 11.31
C CYS A 153 -11.35 -5.67 12.14
N GLY A 154 -11.95 -5.86 13.32
CA GLY A 154 -12.13 -4.80 14.30
C GLY A 154 -10.82 -4.34 14.95
N GLY A 155 -10.89 -3.21 15.66
CA GLY A 155 -9.75 -2.60 16.35
C GLY A 155 -9.16 -1.40 15.61
N ASN A 156 -8.39 -0.59 16.34
CA ASN A 156 -7.68 0.56 15.77
C ASN A 156 -6.36 0.13 15.09
N LYS A 157 -5.72 1.08 14.39
CA LYS A 157 -4.43 0.88 13.72
C LYS A 157 -3.38 0.24 14.64
N SER A 158 -3.13 0.82 15.81
CA SER A 158 -2.07 0.37 16.72
C SER A 158 -2.30 -1.06 17.21
N SER A 159 -3.52 -1.41 17.59
CA SER A 159 -3.85 -2.78 18.04
C SER A 159 -3.66 -3.82 16.93
N LYS A 160 -3.98 -3.48 15.68
CA LYS A 160 -3.76 -4.36 14.53
C LYS A 160 -2.28 -4.49 14.19
N LEU A 161 -1.53 -3.39 14.28
CA LEU A 161 -0.09 -3.39 14.07
C LEU A 161 0.61 -4.30 15.08
N VAL A 162 0.30 -4.18 16.38
CA VAL A 162 0.85 -5.04 17.45
C VAL A 162 0.47 -6.49 17.20
N TYR A 163 -0.82 -6.77 16.96
CA TYR A 163 -1.28 -8.14 16.73
C TYR A 163 -0.56 -8.81 15.55
N ALA A 164 -0.47 -8.11 14.43
CA ALA A 164 0.23 -8.59 13.24
C ALA A 164 1.73 -8.76 13.48
N TRP A 165 2.31 -7.94 14.37
CA TRP A 165 3.72 -8.04 14.73
C TRP A 165 3.97 -9.35 15.48
N ASP A 166 3.14 -9.63 16.49
CA ASP A 166 3.23 -10.85 17.30
C ASP A 166 3.05 -12.12 16.46
N LEU A 167 2.30 -12.06 15.35
CA LEU A 167 2.19 -13.18 14.42
C LEU A 167 3.51 -13.47 13.68
N LEU A 168 4.27 -12.44 13.31
CA LEU A 168 5.46 -12.57 12.47
C LEU A 168 6.77 -12.55 13.26
N ALA A 169 6.76 -12.03 14.48
CA ALA A 169 7.93 -11.91 15.33
C ALA A 169 8.50 -13.29 15.67
N ASP A 170 9.83 -13.35 15.77
CA ASP A 170 10.49 -14.53 16.30
C ASP A 170 10.26 -14.63 17.83
N ALA A 171 10.78 -15.70 18.46
CA ALA A 171 10.59 -15.95 19.88
C ALA A 171 11.11 -14.83 20.82
N ASP A 172 11.99 -13.96 20.32
CA ASP A 172 12.52 -12.79 21.02
C ASP A 172 11.63 -11.54 20.91
N GLY A 173 10.50 -11.63 20.19
CA GLY A 173 9.58 -10.50 19.95
C GLY A 173 10.09 -9.50 18.91
N ALA A 174 11.13 -9.85 18.15
CA ALA A 174 11.77 -8.97 17.19
C ALA A 174 11.62 -9.46 15.74
N LEU A 175 11.66 -8.53 14.80
CA LEU A 175 11.69 -8.80 13.36
C LEU A 175 13.06 -8.53 12.76
N THR A 176 13.50 -9.44 11.90
CA THR A 176 14.60 -9.19 10.96
C THR A 176 14.15 -8.26 9.84
N ARG A 177 15.09 -7.79 8.98
CA ARG A 177 14.74 -7.06 7.74
C ARG A 177 13.74 -7.81 6.87
N ARG A 178 13.94 -9.12 6.71
CA ARG A 178 13.01 -9.98 5.96
C ARG A 178 11.65 -10.04 6.67
N GLY A 179 11.63 -10.13 7.99
CA GLY A 179 10.41 -10.08 8.79
C GLY A 179 9.61 -8.80 8.57
N LEU A 180 10.27 -7.63 8.67
CA LEU A 180 9.64 -6.33 8.41
C LEU A 180 9.15 -6.18 6.97
N TRP A 181 9.92 -6.69 6.00
CA TRP A 181 9.48 -6.74 4.60
C TRP A 181 8.19 -7.56 4.45
N ARG A 182 8.12 -8.76 5.04
CA ARG A 182 6.89 -9.58 5.03
C ARG A 182 5.72 -8.86 5.71
N TYR A 183 5.98 -8.20 6.83
CA TYR A 183 5.00 -7.45 7.60
C TYR A 183 4.37 -6.31 6.78
N MET A 184 5.19 -5.42 6.23
CA MET A 184 4.72 -4.30 5.40
C MET A 184 4.03 -4.78 4.13
N ARG A 185 4.64 -5.77 3.46
CA ARG A 185 4.10 -6.38 2.25
C ARG A 185 2.71 -6.96 2.47
N SER A 186 2.49 -7.67 3.58
CA SER A 186 1.20 -8.32 3.87
C SER A 186 0.04 -7.33 3.90
N PHE A 187 0.22 -6.18 4.57
CA PHE A 187 -0.81 -5.14 4.59
C PHE A 187 -1.02 -4.51 3.22
N LEU A 188 0.07 -4.15 2.55
CA LEU A 188 0.01 -3.46 1.27
C LEU A 188 -0.57 -4.35 0.17
N THR A 189 -0.32 -5.66 0.18
CA THR A 189 -0.95 -6.63 -0.72
C THR A 189 -2.47 -6.59 -0.60
N VAL A 190 -3.00 -6.56 0.63
CA VAL A 190 -4.46 -6.46 0.84
C VAL A 190 -5.00 -5.11 0.37
N LEU A 191 -4.34 -4.00 0.71
CA LEU A 191 -4.78 -2.66 0.29
C LEU A 191 -4.81 -2.53 -1.24
N MET A 192 -3.79 -3.04 -1.94
CA MET A 192 -3.74 -3.07 -3.40
C MET A 192 -4.82 -3.98 -3.99
N ALA A 193 -5.06 -5.15 -3.39
CA ALA A 193 -6.11 -6.09 -3.81
C ALA A 193 -7.54 -5.55 -3.64
N LEU A 194 -7.72 -4.60 -2.73
CA LEU A 194 -8.98 -3.91 -2.45
C LEU A 194 -9.16 -2.60 -3.23
N SER A 195 -8.17 -2.23 -4.03
CA SER A 195 -8.18 -1.02 -4.86
C SER A 195 -8.42 -1.35 -6.33
N SER A 196 -8.74 -0.33 -7.13
CA SER A 196 -8.72 -0.39 -8.60
C SER A 196 -7.41 -0.95 -9.19
N ALA A 197 -6.29 -0.94 -8.46
CA ALA A 197 -5.04 -1.56 -8.90
C ALA A 197 -5.21 -3.06 -9.23
N SER A 198 -6.08 -3.76 -8.51
CA SER A 198 -6.34 -5.20 -8.71
C SER A 198 -7.00 -5.53 -10.06
N GLY A 199 -7.72 -4.58 -10.66
CA GLY A 199 -8.37 -4.74 -11.97
C GLY A 199 -7.59 -4.12 -13.13
N THR A 200 -6.55 -3.33 -12.85
CA THR A 200 -5.78 -2.57 -13.85
C THR A 200 -4.37 -3.14 -14.05
N LEU A 201 -3.77 -3.70 -12.99
CA LEU A 201 -2.44 -4.30 -13.04
C LEU A 201 -2.51 -5.79 -13.29
N THR A 202 -1.50 -6.33 -13.97
CA THR A 202 -1.27 -7.77 -13.95
C THR A 202 -0.81 -8.22 -12.56
N ALA A 203 -1.00 -9.50 -12.24
CA ALA A 203 -0.55 -10.07 -10.96
C ALA A 203 0.95 -9.85 -10.69
N LYS A 204 1.78 -9.86 -11.75
CA LYS A 204 3.23 -9.60 -11.66
C LYS A 204 3.53 -8.13 -11.35
N GLU A 205 2.82 -7.19 -11.96
CA GLU A 205 3.00 -5.77 -11.71
C GLU A 205 2.56 -5.38 -10.29
N LEU A 206 1.41 -5.89 -9.84
CA LEU A 206 0.95 -5.70 -8.45
C LEU A 206 1.98 -6.28 -7.47
N THR A 207 2.42 -7.51 -7.70
CA THR A 207 3.46 -8.17 -6.89
C THR A 207 4.72 -7.32 -6.79
N ARG A 208 5.21 -6.80 -7.92
CA ARG A 208 6.41 -5.97 -7.96
C ARG A 208 6.21 -4.65 -7.23
N ALA A 209 5.09 -3.95 -7.44
CA ALA A 209 4.81 -2.68 -6.79
C ALA A 209 4.79 -2.81 -5.26
N VAL A 210 4.14 -3.88 -4.75
CA VAL A 210 4.10 -4.17 -3.31
C VAL A 210 5.49 -4.52 -2.78
N ASP A 211 6.26 -5.35 -3.49
CA ASP A 211 7.62 -5.73 -3.06
C ASP A 211 8.57 -4.53 -3.01
N ASP A 212 8.60 -3.73 -4.09
CA ASP A 212 9.47 -2.56 -4.19
C ASP A 212 9.16 -1.57 -3.06
N SER A 213 7.87 -1.37 -2.75
CA SER A 213 7.42 -0.57 -1.61
C SER A 213 7.88 -1.13 -0.26
N ALA A 214 7.63 -2.42 -0.01
CA ALA A 214 7.99 -3.05 1.25
C ALA A 214 9.52 -3.08 1.46
N VAL A 215 10.30 -3.28 0.40
CA VAL A 215 11.77 -3.19 0.43
C VAL A 215 12.20 -1.78 0.78
N TRP A 216 11.63 -0.77 0.13
CA TRP A 216 11.95 0.63 0.38
C TRP A 216 11.66 1.05 1.83
N VAL A 217 10.44 0.77 2.33
CA VAL A 217 10.06 1.07 3.72
C VAL A 217 10.98 0.34 4.71
N SER A 218 11.25 -0.95 4.47
CA SER A 218 12.11 -1.73 5.37
C SER A 218 13.55 -1.20 5.37
N ALA A 219 14.10 -0.83 4.21
CA ALA A 219 15.42 -0.23 4.12
C ALA A 219 15.47 1.10 4.86
N ARG A 220 14.43 1.93 4.75
CA ARG A 220 14.32 3.21 5.42
C ARG A 220 14.30 3.06 6.95
N VAL A 221 13.43 2.20 7.49
CA VAL A 221 13.33 1.94 8.93
C VAL A 221 14.67 1.54 9.52
N PHE A 222 15.35 0.57 8.91
CA PHE A 222 16.63 0.09 9.41
C PHE A 222 17.77 1.12 9.25
N ALA A 223 17.74 1.94 8.20
CA ALA A 223 18.70 3.02 8.03
C ALA A 223 18.54 4.09 9.12
N ASP A 224 17.30 4.51 9.39
CA ASP A 224 16.97 5.53 10.40
C ASP A 224 17.28 5.04 11.82
N LEU A 225 17.10 3.75 12.10
CA LEU A 225 17.48 3.10 13.37
C LEU A 225 19.00 2.87 13.52
N ARG A 226 19.82 3.27 12.54
CA ARG A 226 21.27 2.96 12.46
C ARG A 226 21.58 1.47 12.63
N ALA A 227 20.63 0.62 12.26
CA ALA A 227 20.77 -0.81 12.20
C ALA A 227 21.56 -1.15 10.94
N ALA A 228 22.89 -1.09 10.99
CA ALA A 228 23.75 -1.31 9.82
C ALA A 228 23.95 -2.81 9.49
N ASP A 229 23.82 -3.69 10.48
CA ASP A 229 24.04 -5.13 10.29
C ASP A 229 22.80 -5.78 9.62
N ALA A 230 23.05 -6.77 8.77
CA ALA A 230 22.02 -7.63 8.20
C ALA A 230 21.35 -8.49 9.27
N ALA A 231 22.08 -8.83 10.34
CA ALA A 231 21.57 -9.57 11.50
C ALA A 231 20.81 -8.70 12.50
N THR A 232 20.80 -7.37 12.33
CA THR A 232 20.02 -6.50 13.24
C THR A 232 18.55 -6.88 13.19
N ARG A 233 17.96 -6.90 14.38
CA ARG A 233 16.54 -7.12 14.63
C ARG A 233 15.98 -5.88 15.28
N ILE A 234 14.71 -5.60 15.01
CA ILE A 234 14.00 -4.45 15.59
C ILE A 234 12.79 -4.98 16.36
N THR A 235 12.40 -4.27 17.40
CA THR A 235 11.20 -4.52 18.21
C THR A 235 10.02 -3.71 17.68
N PHE A 236 8.81 -4.00 18.19
CA PHE A 236 7.65 -3.20 17.85
C PHE A 236 7.80 -1.75 18.31
N THR A 237 8.44 -1.53 19.46
CA THR A 237 8.73 -0.19 19.99
C THR A 237 9.61 0.60 19.02
N ASP A 238 10.65 -0.02 18.47
CA ASP A 238 11.52 0.64 17.48
C ASP A 238 10.73 1.10 16.23
N LEU A 239 9.79 0.27 15.75
CA LEU A 239 8.93 0.64 14.63
C LEU A 239 7.94 1.76 15.01
N ALA A 240 7.36 1.70 16.21
CA ALA A 240 6.42 2.69 16.71
C ALA A 240 7.08 4.07 16.83
N ASP A 241 8.26 4.12 17.46
CA ASP A 241 9.04 5.35 17.65
C ASP A 241 9.48 5.94 16.29
N TRP A 242 9.93 5.09 15.36
CA TRP A 242 10.22 5.50 13.98
C TRP A 242 8.99 6.12 13.30
N TYR A 243 7.80 5.54 13.49
CA TYR A 243 6.58 6.01 12.85
C TYR A 243 6.10 7.37 13.41
N THR A 244 6.13 7.56 14.73
CA THR A 244 5.53 8.73 15.40
C THR A 244 6.47 9.90 15.62
N GLU A 245 7.67 9.65 16.13
CA GLU A 245 8.55 10.70 16.64
C GLU A 245 9.61 11.12 15.61
N GLY A 246 9.97 10.20 14.71
CA GLY A 246 11.13 10.37 13.85
C GLY A 246 12.43 10.22 14.66
N LEU A 247 13.40 9.49 14.11
CA LEU A 247 14.69 9.28 14.77
C LEU A 247 15.66 10.39 14.35
N GLU A 248 15.92 11.32 15.27
CA GLU A 248 16.80 12.50 15.15
C GLU A 248 16.24 13.72 14.36
N ARG A 249 16.82 14.89 14.66
CA ARG A 249 16.39 16.26 14.28
C ARG A 249 16.35 16.58 12.78
N SER A 250 16.49 15.61 11.88
CA SER A 250 16.45 15.83 10.43
C SER A 250 15.75 14.73 9.62
N ALA A 251 15.31 13.63 10.24
CA ALA A 251 14.54 12.61 9.55
C ALA A 251 13.04 12.91 9.69
N ALA A 252 12.33 12.94 8.56
CA ALA A 252 10.87 12.95 8.54
C ALA A 252 10.35 11.71 9.30
N PRO A 253 9.33 11.84 10.17
CA PRO A 253 8.74 10.68 10.82
C PRO A 253 8.18 9.67 9.82
N GLY A 254 8.15 8.39 10.20
CA GLY A 254 7.73 7.30 9.34
C GLY A 254 6.29 7.42 8.82
N PHE A 255 5.40 8.17 9.49
CA PHE A 255 4.06 8.46 8.97
C PHE A 255 4.07 9.22 7.63
N MET A 256 5.14 9.96 7.30
CA MET A 256 5.29 10.60 5.99
C MET A 256 5.71 9.60 4.91
N THR A 257 6.46 8.56 5.29
CA THR A 257 6.92 7.49 4.40
C THR A 257 5.82 6.46 4.15
N SER A 258 5.05 6.10 5.19
CA SER A 258 4.01 5.07 5.13
C SER A 258 2.65 5.57 5.66
N PRO A 259 2.10 6.67 5.11
CA PRO A 259 0.80 7.22 5.56
C PRO A 259 -0.37 6.27 5.30
N TRP A 260 -0.21 5.34 4.35
CA TRP A 260 -1.18 4.30 4.03
C TRP A 260 -1.45 3.35 5.21
N LEU A 261 -0.58 3.30 6.23
CA LEU A 261 -0.82 2.53 7.46
C LEU A 261 -2.04 3.04 8.25
N GLU A 262 -2.47 4.29 8.05
CA GLU A 262 -3.73 4.78 8.63
C GLU A 262 -4.95 4.01 8.14
N LEU A 263 -4.89 3.37 6.96
CA LEU A 263 -5.97 2.56 6.42
C LEU A 263 -6.16 1.22 7.14
N LEU A 264 -5.28 0.85 8.07
CA LEU A 264 -5.54 -0.28 8.97
C LEU A 264 -6.71 0.04 9.92
N ASP A 265 -7.07 1.31 10.12
CA ASP A 265 -8.25 1.69 10.87
C ASP A 265 -9.47 1.83 9.94
N MET A 266 -10.43 0.90 10.07
CA MET A 266 -11.64 0.87 9.23
C MET A 266 -12.52 2.12 9.40
N SER A 267 -12.39 2.86 10.50
CA SER A 267 -13.11 4.13 10.67
C SER A 267 -12.70 5.19 9.64
N LYS A 268 -11.44 5.14 9.15
CA LYS A 268 -10.94 6.06 8.12
C LYS A 268 -11.65 5.87 6.79
N TRP A 269 -11.97 4.63 6.45
CA TRP A 269 -12.69 4.27 5.22
C TRP A 269 -14.12 4.81 5.23
N GLY A 270 -14.84 4.64 6.35
CA GLY A 270 -16.19 5.19 6.52
C GLY A 270 -16.21 6.72 6.50
N ALA A 271 -15.28 7.36 7.20
CA ALA A 271 -15.15 8.83 7.22
C ALA A 271 -14.90 9.40 5.82
N ALA A 272 -14.07 8.74 4.99
CA ALA A 272 -13.79 9.18 3.63
C ALA A 272 -15.00 9.12 2.69
N LEU A 273 -16.01 8.30 3.01
CA LEU A 273 -17.29 8.22 2.30
C LEU A 273 -18.35 9.22 2.82
N GLY A 274 -17.98 10.08 3.78
CA GLY A 274 -18.91 11.02 4.41
C GLY A 274 -19.73 10.41 5.54
N GLY A 275 -19.28 9.30 6.14
CA GLY A 275 -19.87 8.74 7.36
C GLY A 275 -19.58 9.62 8.58
N ALA A 276 -20.63 10.03 9.27
CA ALA A 276 -20.60 10.69 10.58
C ALA A 276 -20.34 9.70 11.71
#